data_AF-A0A1G7SGD3-F1
#
_entry.id   AF-A0A1G7SGD3-F1
#
_cell.length_a   1.000
_cell.length_b   1.000
_cell.length_c   1.000
_cell.angle_alpha   90.00
_cell.angle_beta   90.00
_cell.angle_gamma   90.00
#
_symmetry.space_group_name_H-M   'P 1'
#
loop_
_entity.id
_entity.type
_entity.pdbx_description
1 polymer ?
#
loop_
_entity_poly.entity_id
_entity_poly.type
_entity_poly.pdbx_seq_one_letter_code
_entity_poly.pdbx_strand_id
1 'polypeptide(L)' 'MEEIDMYPEPAGGWIMMCPCGATEIHGRHTTRWKAFKLRWLTESRYQMTCLECGRATERVAQNLEAGT' A
#
# COMPACT_ATOMS: atom_id res chain seq x y z
N MET A 1 10.50 -0.84 15.10
CA MET A 1 9.05 -0.70 14.87
C MET A 1 8.83 -1.11 13.44
N GLU A 2 8.16 -2.24 13.21
CA GLU A 2 8.07 -2.83 11.86
C GLU A 2 6.85 -2.23 11.13
N GLU A 3 7.10 -1.49 10.07
CA GLU A 3 6.09 -0.80 9.26
C GLU A 3 5.55 -1.72 8.15
N ILE A 4 4.45 -1.32 7.50
CA ILE A 4 4.02 -1.97 6.27
C ILE A 4 4.88 -1.42 5.12
N ASP A 5 5.52 -2.33 4.39
CA ASP A 5 6.32 -2.00 3.22
C ASP A 5 5.49 -2.06 1.93
N MET A 6 5.81 -1.17 0.99
CA MET A 6 5.13 -1.04 -0.29
C MET A 6 6.18 -0.84 -1.39
N TYR A 7 6.15 -1.70 -2.40
CA TYR A 7 7.11 -1.70 -3.51
C TYR A 7 6.38 -1.60 -4.85
N PRO A 8 6.91 -0.84 -5.82
CA PRO A 8 6.37 -0.83 -7.17
C PRO A 8 6.65 -2.18 -7.86
N GLU A 9 5.67 -2.69 -8.60
CA GLU A 9 5.78 -3.91 -9.39
C GLU A 9 6.02 -3.55 -10.87
N PRO A 10 6.96 -4.21 -11.58
CA PRO A 10 7.35 -3.84 -12.95
C PRO A 10 6.20 -3.71 -13.98
N ALA A 11 5.12 -4.48 -13.83
CA ALA A 11 3.95 -4.44 -14.70
C ALA A 11 2.93 -3.33 -14.34
N GLY A 12 3.31 -2.38 -13.49
CA GLY A 12 2.49 -1.23 -13.12
C GLY A 12 1.54 -1.50 -11.95
N GLY A 13 1.95 -2.38 -11.04
CA GLY A 13 1.24 -2.69 -9.80
C GLY A 13 2.02 -2.30 -8.54
N TRP A 14 1.56 -2.80 -7.40
CA TRP A 14 2.20 -2.60 -6.10
C TRP A 14 2.21 -3.89 -5.30
N ILE A 15 3.30 -4.14 -4.59
CA ILE A 15 3.43 -5.24 -3.63
C ILE A 15 3.38 -4.64 -2.24
N MET A 16 2.42 -5.07 -1.42
CA MET A 16 2.34 -4.73 -0.01
C MET A 16 2.73 -5.91 0.86
N MET A 17 3.56 -5.64 1.86
CA MET A 17 4.03 -6.65 2.82
C MET A 17 3.88 -6.14 4.24
N CYS A 18 3.20 -6.92 5.07
CA CYS A 18 3.09 -6.68 6.49
C CYS A 18 4.07 -7.61 7.23
N PRO A 19 4.73 -7.14 8.31
CA PRO A 19 5.61 -7.98 9.12
C PRO A 19 4.88 -9.14 9.83
N CYS A 20 3.53 -9.13 9.86
CA CYS A 20 2.76 -10.26 10.35
C CYS A 20 2.71 -11.45 9.37
N GLY A 21 3.30 -11.31 8.17
CA GLY A 21 3.28 -12.32 7.10
C GLY A 21 2.22 -12.07 6.02
N ALA A 22 1.31 -11.11 6.22
CA ALA A 22 0.32 -10.75 5.22
C ALA A 22 1.01 -10.11 4.00
N THR A 23 0.72 -10.60 2.79
CA THR A 23 1.25 -10.04 1.56
C THR A 23 0.16 -9.92 0.51
N GLU A 24 0.19 -8.85 -0.29
CA GLU A 24 -0.77 -8.63 -1.36
C GLU A 24 -0.11 -7.96 -2.56
N ILE A 25 -0.32 -8.55 -3.74
CA ILE A 25 0.13 -7.98 -5.01
C ILE A 25 -1.10 -7.37 -5.68
N HIS A 26 -1.06 -6.06 -5.87
CA HIS A 26 -2.10 -5.29 -6.53
C HIS A 26 -1.64 -4.91 -7.93
N GLY A 27 -1.98 -5.73 -8.91
CA GLY A 27 -1.70 -5.43 -10.31
C GLY A 27 -2.63 -4.34 -10.86
N ARG A 28 -2.24 -3.72 -11.99
CA ARG A 28 -2.96 -2.63 -12.67
C ARG A 28 -4.46 -2.90 -12.96
N HIS A 29 -4.85 -4.17 -13.06
CA HIS A 29 -6.22 -4.60 -13.35
C HIS A 29 -7.01 -5.04 -12.11
N THR A 30 -6.39 -5.04 -10.93
CA THR A 30 -7.06 -5.42 -9.69
C THR A 30 -7.72 -4.18 -9.11
N THR A 31 -9.04 -4.23 -8.89
CA THR A 31 -9.79 -3.06 -8.41
C THR A 31 -9.97 -3.04 -6.89
N ARG A 32 -9.56 -4.10 -6.17
CA ARG A 32 -9.82 -4.22 -4.73
C ARG A 32 -8.69 -4.91 -3.98
N TRP A 33 -8.19 -4.24 -2.96
CA TRP A 33 -7.30 -4.81 -1.94
C TRP A 33 -8.12 -5.71 -0.99
N LYS A 34 -7.63 -6.91 -0.68
CA LYS A 34 -8.29 -7.89 0.20
C LYS A 34 -7.60 -7.99 1.56
N ALA A 35 -6.27 -8.06 1.58
CA ALA A 35 -5.51 -8.17 2.82
C ALA A 35 -5.19 -6.81 3.45
N PHE A 36 -5.29 -5.74 2.66
CA PHE A 36 -5.00 -4.39 3.11
C PHE A 36 -6.11 -3.40 2.75
N LYS A 37 -6.14 -2.29 3.48
CA LYS A 37 -7.03 -1.16 3.23
C LYS A 37 -6.21 0.11 3.15
N LEU A 38 -6.43 0.89 2.10
CA LEU A 38 -5.92 2.25 2.01
C LEU A 38 -7.04 3.24 2.34
N ARG A 39 -6.72 4.25 3.16
CA ARG A 39 -7.60 5.35 3.48
C ARG A 39 -6.85 6.67 3.37
N TRP A 40 -7.31 7.56 2.51
CA TRP A 40 -6.84 8.95 2.48
C TRP A 40 -7.19 9.65 3.80
N LEU A 41 -6.20 10.29 4.40
CA LEU A 41 -6.35 11.12 5.60
C LEU A 41 -6.38 12.60 5.22
N THR A 42 -5.56 12.99 4.24
CA THR A 42 -5.54 14.30 3.59
C THR A 42 -5.24 14.12 2.10
N GLU A 43 -5.19 15.20 1.32
CA GLU A 43 -4.84 15.16 -0.12
C GLU A 43 -3.45 14.57 -0.40
N SER A 44 -2.54 14.64 0.57
CA SER A 44 -1.15 14.17 0.42
C SER A 44 -0.79 13.09 1.43
N ARG A 45 -1.74 12.58 2.23
CA ARG A 45 -1.46 11.55 3.25
C ARG A 45 -2.49 10.45 3.19
N TYR A 46 -2.01 9.22 3.26
CA TYR A 46 -2.86 8.05 3.35
C TYR A 46 -2.37 7.11 4.44
N GLN A 47 -3.31 6.37 5.02
CA GLN A 47 -3.05 5.29 5.94
C GLN A 47 -3.26 3.97 5.23
N MET A 48 -2.28 3.09 5.33
CA MET A 48 -2.37 1.69 4.97
C MET A 48 -2.69 0.90 6.23
N THR A 49 -3.65 -0.02 6.18
CA THR A 49 -4.02 -0.89 7.29
C THR A 49 -4.00 -2.34 6.82
N CYS A 50 -3.28 -3.21 7.53
CA CYS A 50 -3.38 -4.65 7.35
C CYS A 50 -4.66 -5.16 8.02
N LEU A 51 -5.53 -5.83 7.28
CA LEU A 51 -6.80 -6.33 7.79
C LEU A 51 -6.65 -7.63 8.60
N GLU A 52 -5.49 -8.30 8.53
CA GLU A 52 -5.22 -9.52 9.30
C GLU A 52 -4.76 -9.21 10.73
N CYS A 53 -3.80 -8.28 10.90
CA CYS A 53 -3.25 -7.95 12.22
C CYS A 53 -3.66 -6.57 12.76
N GLY A 54 -4.37 -5.76 11.96
CA GLY A 54 -4.79 -4.42 12.32
C GLY A 54 -3.67 -3.37 12.31
N ARG A 55 -2.44 -3.74 11.94
CA ARG A 55 -1.31 -2.80 11.87
C ARG A 55 -1.62 -1.70 10.85
N ALA A 56 -1.29 -0.47 11.22
CA ALA A 56 -1.47 0.69 10.35
C ALA A 56 -0.16 1.46 10.18
N THR A 57 0.10 1.93 8.96
CA THR A 57 1.25 2.76 8.60
C THR A 57 0.74 3.96 7.83
N GLU A 58 1.16 5.16 8.23
CA GLU A 58 0.86 6.39 7.52
C GLU A 58 1.98 6.72 6.55
N ARG A 59 1.62 7.11 5.34
CA ARG A 59 2.56 7.52 4.30
C ARG A 59 2.10 8.84 3.69
N VAL A 60 3.06 9.63 3.25
CA VAL A 60 2.79 10.76 2.37
C VAL A 60 2.68 10.22 0.96
N ALA A 61 1.63 10.60 0.23
CA ALA A 61 1.57 10.38 -1.20
C ALA A 61 2.66 11.23 -1.83
N GLN A 62 3.78 10.60 -2.13
CA GLN A 62 4.75 11.18 -3.05
C GLN A 62 4.02 11.28 -4.38
N ASN A 63 3.91 12.49 -4.93
CA ASN A 63 3.45 12.67 -6.30
C ASN A 63 4.18 11.65 -7.15
N LEU A 64 3.42 10.83 -7.87
CA LEU A 64 3.95 9.87 -8.83
C LEU A 64 4.50 10.65 -10.03
N GLU A 65 5.56 11.43 -9.82
CA GLU A 65 6.30 12.08 -10.91
C GLU A 65 7.21 11.02 -11.54
N ALA A 66 6.63 10.23 -12.43
CA ALA A 66 7.34 9.39 -13.39
C ALA A 66 6.42 9.21 -14.62
N GLY A 67 6.66 9.81 -15.78
CA GLY A 67 7.70 10.72 -16.23
C GLY A 67 7.18 11.46 -17.47
N THR A 68 7.96 12.45 -17.91
CA THR A 68 7.84 13.18 -19.17
C THR A 68 7.63 12.29 -20.39
#